data_AF-A0A7C7VDZ9-F1
#
_entry.id   AF-A0A7C7VDZ9-F1
#
_cell.length_a   1.000
_cell.length_b   1.000
_cell.length_c   1.000
_cell.angle_alpha   90.00
_cell.angle_beta   90.00
_cell.angle_gamma   90.00
#
_symmetry.space_group_name_H-M   'P 1'
#
loop_
_entity.id
_entity.type
_entity.pdbx_description
1 polymer ?
#
loop_
_entity_poly.entity_id
_entity_poly.type
_entity_poly.pdbx_seq_one_letter_code
_entity_poly.pdbx_strand_id
1 'polypeptide(L)'
;MVGFGYNSKASGKKEPCSSRAAVRRIVLDVLKPHEPSILAFAQKLSSLNDVDGVDITVYEMDAKVENIKITIQGKRLIFEKIVEQIENLGGAIHSIDKVSTGRVIVEEAPTPQD
;
A
#
# COMPACT_ATOMS: atom_id res chain seq x y z
N MET A 1 -4.30 -40.92 -6.92
CA MET A 1 -5.53 -40.13 -6.70
C MET A 1 -5.31 -39.31 -5.44
N VAL A 2 -5.32 -37.99 -5.60
CA VAL A 2 -4.82 -36.98 -4.66
C VAL A 2 -5.69 -36.86 -3.41
N GLY A 3 -5.05 -36.65 -2.26
CA GLY A 3 -5.71 -36.38 -1.00
C GLY A 3 -4.74 -35.79 0.02
N PHE A 4 -4.14 -34.63 -0.29
CA PHE A 4 -3.48 -33.81 0.72
C PHE A 4 -4.46 -32.75 1.19
N GLY A 5 -5.24 -33.11 2.22
CA GLY A 5 -6.04 -32.16 2.98
C GLY A 5 -5.13 -31.35 3.89
N TYR A 6 -4.90 -30.09 3.55
CA TYR A 6 -4.30 -29.13 4.47
C TYR A 6 -5.38 -28.63 5.42
N ASN A 7 -5.38 -29.20 6.62
CA ASN A 7 -6.00 -28.59 7.79
C ASN A 7 -5.09 -27.47 8.27
N SER A 8 -5.56 -26.22 8.21
CA SER A 8 -4.94 -25.11 8.92
C SER A 8 -6.00 -24.35 9.67
N LYS A 9 -6.20 -24.75 10.94
CA LYS A 9 -6.69 -23.84 11.97
C LYS A 9 -5.55 -22.87 12.31
N ALA A 10 -5.61 -21.67 11.75
CA ALA A 10 -4.98 -20.50 12.33
C ALA A 10 -6.08 -19.50 12.71
N SER A 11 -6.40 -19.47 14.01
CA SER A 11 -7.14 -18.36 14.59
C SER A 11 -6.28 -17.11 14.53
N GLY A 12 -6.72 -16.09 13.80
CA GLY A 12 -6.10 -14.77 13.78
C GLY A 12 -7.22 -13.75 13.65
N LYS A 13 -7.58 -13.15 14.78
CA LYS A 13 -8.54 -12.04 15.00
C LYS A 13 -9.06 -11.39 13.71
N LYS A 14 -10.28 -11.75 13.27
CA LYS A 14 -11.10 -10.78 12.55
C LYS A 14 -11.52 -9.74 13.59
N GLU A 15 -10.83 -8.62 13.63
CA GLU A 15 -11.37 -7.45 14.32
C GLU A 15 -12.62 -7.02 13.53
N PRO A 16 -13.85 -7.15 14.06
CA PRO A 16 -14.96 -6.46 13.47
C PRO A 16 -14.78 -5.00 13.91
N CYS A 17 -14.07 -4.19 13.12
CA CYS A 17 -14.00 -2.75 13.38
C CYS A 17 -15.38 -2.14 13.08
N SER A 18 -16.30 -2.33 14.02
CA SER A 18 -17.60 -1.68 14.11
C SER A 18 -17.41 -0.25 14.62
N SER A 19 -16.66 0.56 13.86
CA SER A 19 -16.76 2.03 13.83
C SER A 19 -15.94 2.63 12.67
N ARG A 20 -16.23 2.22 11.42
CA ARG A 20 -16.19 3.04 10.19
C ARG A 20 -14.98 3.98 9.93
N ALA A 21 -13.80 3.72 10.47
CA ALA A 21 -12.58 4.45 10.07
C ALA A 21 -11.98 3.71 8.87
N ALA A 22 -12.44 4.09 7.68
CA ALA A 22 -11.85 3.63 6.43
C ALA A 22 -10.49 4.31 6.25
N VAL A 23 -9.49 3.54 5.81
CA VAL A 23 -8.21 4.12 5.44
C VAL A 23 -8.42 4.97 4.18
N ARG A 24 -8.03 6.24 4.28
CA ARG A 24 -8.21 7.25 3.23
C ARG A 24 -6.95 7.47 2.42
N ARG A 25 -5.80 7.47 3.09
CA ARG A 25 -4.50 7.71 2.46
C ARG A 25 -3.45 6.81 3.12
N ILE A 26 -2.58 6.24 2.32
CA ILE A 26 -1.42 5.49 2.78
C ILE A 26 -0.23 5.97 1.96
N VAL A 27 0.89 6.19 2.64
CA VAL A 27 2.20 6.40 2.04
C VAL A 27 3.06 5.20 2.37
N LEU A 28 3.56 4.53 1.35
CA LEU A 28 4.39 3.33 1.44
C LEU A 28 5.77 3.64 0.87
N ASP A 29 6.78 3.14 1.56
CA ASP A 29 8.12 2.97 1.01
C ASP A 29 8.21 1.58 0.38
N VAL A 30 8.48 1.53 -0.92
CA VAL A 30 8.54 0.31 -1.71
C VAL A 30 9.86 0.25 -2.44
N LEU A 31 10.53 -0.88 -2.30
CA LEU A 31 11.71 -1.22 -3.05
C LEU A 31 11.29 -2.11 -4.23
N LYS A 32 11.56 -1.67 -5.45
CA LYS A 32 11.22 -2.42 -6.66
C LYS A 32 12.45 -2.65 -7.55
N PRO A 33 12.48 -3.71 -8.37
CA PRO A 33 13.42 -3.81 -9.48
C PRO A 33 13.17 -2.72 -10.54
N HIS A 34 14.12 -2.53 -11.45
CA HIS A 34 13.97 -1.59 -12.58
C HIS A 34 12.73 -1.88 -13.45
N GLU A 35 12.40 -3.16 -13.62
CA GLU A 35 11.21 -3.60 -14.36
C GLU A 35 10.21 -4.26 -13.42
N PRO A 36 8.92 -3.85 -13.43
CA PRO A 36 8.27 -2.96 -14.40
C PRO A 36 8.50 -1.45 -14.13
N SER A 37 8.29 -0.63 -15.17
CA SER A 37 8.42 0.83 -15.10
C SER A 37 7.43 1.45 -14.11
N ILE A 38 7.77 2.62 -13.55
CA ILE A 38 6.92 3.34 -12.57
C ILE A 38 5.51 3.60 -13.10
N LEU A 39 5.38 3.84 -14.42
CA LEU A 39 4.10 4.12 -15.07
C LEU A 39 3.18 2.89 -15.03
N ALA A 40 3.72 1.70 -15.28
CA ALA A 40 2.97 0.45 -15.19
C ALA A 40 2.53 0.20 -13.74
N PHE A 41 3.41 0.50 -12.78
CA PHE A 41 3.11 0.42 -11.35
C PHE A 41 1.93 1.34 -10.97
N ALA A 42 2.00 2.61 -11.37
CA ALA A 42 0.96 3.60 -11.10
C ALA A 42 -0.38 3.22 -11.73
N GLN A 43 -0.39 2.76 -12.99
CA GLN A 43 -1.60 2.33 -13.68
C GLN A 43 -2.25 1.11 -13.03
N LYS A 44 -1.45 0.15 -12.57
CA LYS A 44 -1.97 -1.06 -11.92
C LYS A 44 -2.55 -0.75 -10.54
N LEU A 45 -1.88 0.09 -9.76
CA LEU A 45 -2.39 0.52 -8.46
C LEU A 45 -3.61 1.42 -8.58
N SER A 46 -3.68 2.30 -9.58
CA SER A 46 -4.86 3.15 -9.81
C SER A 46 -6.07 2.38 -10.35
N SER A 47 -5.86 1.19 -10.92
CA SER A 47 -6.94 0.30 -11.37
C SER A 47 -7.63 -0.44 -10.21
N LEU A 48 -7.13 -0.32 -8.98
CA LEU A 48 -7.77 -0.92 -7.81
C LEU A 48 -9.10 -0.24 -7.48
N ASN A 49 -10.04 -1.02 -6.96
CA ASN A 49 -11.32 -0.50 -6.48
C ASN A 49 -11.09 0.40 -5.25
N ASP A 50 -11.89 1.47 -5.14
CA ASP A 50 -11.86 2.45 -4.05
C ASP A 50 -10.59 3.34 -3.98
N VAL A 51 -9.71 3.26 -4.98
CA VAL A 51 -8.57 4.17 -5.17
C VAL A 51 -9.01 5.35 -6.05
N ASP A 52 -8.89 6.56 -5.50
CA ASP A 52 -9.19 7.80 -6.24
C ASP A 52 -7.93 8.34 -6.96
N GLY A 53 -6.73 8.06 -6.44
CA GLY A 53 -5.48 8.51 -7.02
C GLY A 53 -4.26 7.81 -6.44
N VAL A 54 -3.21 7.71 -7.26
CA VAL A 54 -1.91 7.14 -6.91
C VAL A 54 -0.84 8.11 -7.37
N ASP A 55 0.08 8.43 -6.46
CA ASP A 55 1.29 9.16 -6.73
C ASP A 55 2.48 8.25 -6.44
N ILE A 56 3.47 8.26 -7.33
CA ILE A 56 4.71 7.48 -7.17
C ILE A 56 5.87 8.42 -7.42
N THR A 57 6.71 8.58 -6.40
CA THR A 57 7.93 9.39 -6.47
C THR A 57 9.13 8.49 -6.29
N VAL A 58 10.03 8.44 -7.29
CA VAL A 58 11.34 7.80 -7.13
C VAL A 58 12.27 8.79 -6.45
N TYR A 59 12.88 8.40 -5.34
CA TYR A 59 13.82 9.28 -4.62
C TYR A 59 15.24 8.74 -4.61
N GLU A 60 15.42 7.43 -4.75
CA GLU A 60 16.74 6.81 -4.91
C GLU A 60 16.70 5.73 -5.98
N MET A 61 17.74 5.70 -6.80
CA MET A 61 17.98 4.66 -7.81
C MET A 61 19.33 4.02 -7.50
N ASP A 62 19.30 2.72 -7.23
CA ASP A 62 20.47 1.89 -7.00
C ASP A 62 20.77 1.03 -8.23
N ALA A 63 21.93 0.37 -8.24
CA ALA A 63 22.41 -0.39 -9.40
C ALA A 63 21.46 -1.50 -9.91
N LYS A 64 20.53 -1.99 -9.08
CA LYS A 64 19.58 -3.06 -9.43
C LYS A 64 18.15 -2.82 -8.96
N VAL A 65 17.94 -1.84 -8.08
CA VAL A 65 16.67 -1.61 -7.39
C VAL A 65 16.42 -0.11 -7.32
N GLU A 66 15.15 0.26 -7.25
CA GLU A 66 14.69 1.64 -7.14
C GLU A 66 13.86 1.75 -5.87
N ASN A 67 14.20 2.72 -5.03
CA ASN A 67 13.38 3.07 -3.86
C ASN A 67 12.36 4.10 -4.30
N ILE A 68 11.09 3.73 -4.15
CA ILE A 68 9.96 4.53 -4.58
C ILE A 68 9.03 4.76 -3.41
N LYS A 69 8.54 6.00 -3.30
CA LYS A 69 7.50 6.38 -2.37
C LYS A 69 6.17 6.36 -3.10
N ILE A 70 5.25 5.51 -2.64
CA ILE A 70 3.92 5.36 -3.23
C ILE A 70 2.90 5.98 -2.28
N THR A 71 2.21 7.02 -2.72
CA THR A 71 1.08 7.61 -2.01
C THR A 71 -0.22 7.19 -2.68
N ILE A 72 -1.07 6.48 -1.96
CA ILE A 72 -2.37 6.02 -2.45
C ILE A 72 -3.45 6.75 -1.66
N GLN A 73 -4.40 7.34 -2.36
CA GLN A 73 -5.57 7.99 -1.78
C GLN A 73 -6.86 7.37 -2.31
N GLY A 74 -7.84 7.22 -1.42
CA GLY A 74 -9.14 6.65 -1.76
C GLY A 74 -10.17 6.82 -0.65
N LYS A 75 -11.35 6.25 -0.86
CA LYS A 75 -12.47 6.32 0.10
C LYS A 75 -12.42 5.18 1.11
N ARG A 76 -12.01 3.99 0.67
CA ARG A 76 -11.94 2.77 1.47
C ARG A 76 -10.81 1.88 0.97
N LEU A 77 -9.59 2.28 1.28
CA LEU A 77 -8.42 1.50 0.93
C LEU A 77 -8.35 0.22 1.75
N ILE A 78 -8.14 -0.90 1.07
CA ILE A 78 -7.89 -2.21 1.68
C ILE A 78 -6.39 -2.46 1.56
N PHE A 79 -5.68 -2.38 2.69
CA PHE A 79 -4.22 -2.54 2.74
C PHE A 79 -3.76 -3.86 2.13
N GLU A 80 -4.41 -4.98 2.49
CA GLU A 80 -4.07 -6.31 1.96
C GLU A 80 -4.07 -6.37 0.43
N LYS A 81 -5.06 -5.74 -0.22
CA LYS A 81 -5.13 -5.70 -1.70
C LYS A 81 -4.00 -4.87 -2.31
N ILE A 82 -3.61 -3.79 -1.65
CA ILE A 82 -2.51 -2.94 -2.10
C ILE A 82 -1.20 -3.72 -2.02
N VAL A 83 -0.96 -4.39 -0.89
CA VAL A 83 0.22 -5.23 -0.67
C VAL A 83 0.31 -6.31 -1.75
N GLU A 84 -0.78 -7.06 -1.96
CA GLU A 84 -0.84 -8.09 -3.00
C GLU A 84 -0.53 -7.51 -4.39
N GLN A 85 -1.05 -6.34 -4.75
CA GLN A 85 -0.73 -5.74 -6.04
C GLN A 85 0.75 -5.34 -6.17
N ILE A 86 1.33 -4.78 -5.10
CA ILE A 86 2.75 -4.37 -5.10
C ILE A 86 3.64 -5.61 -5.25
N GLU A 87 3.37 -6.67 -4.49
CA GLU A 87 4.11 -7.94 -4.56
C GLU A 87 3.96 -8.63 -5.92
N ASN A 88 2.76 -8.60 -6.52
CA ASN A 88 2.52 -9.14 -7.86
C ASN A 88 3.30 -8.41 -8.96
N LEU A 89 3.64 -7.14 -8.73
CA LEU A 89 4.47 -6.34 -9.64
C LEU A 89 5.97 -6.48 -9.36
N GLY A 90 6.35 -7.32 -8.39
CA GLY A 90 7.74 -7.56 -7.99
C GLY A 90 8.29 -6.49 -7.04
N GLY A 91 7.46 -5.60 -6.51
CA GLY A 91 7.85 -4.66 -5.46
C GLY A 91 7.74 -5.28 -4.07
N ALA A 92 8.58 -4.82 -3.16
CA ALA A 92 8.54 -5.19 -1.74
C ALA A 92 8.30 -3.93 -0.91
N ILE A 93 7.31 -3.97 0.00
CA ILE A 93 7.08 -2.87 0.93
C ILE A 93 8.15 -2.93 2.01
N HIS A 94 8.95 -1.88 2.11
CA HIS A 94 9.98 -1.75 3.13
C HIS A 94 9.38 -1.23 4.44
N SER A 95 8.58 -0.16 4.35
CA SER A 95 7.90 0.44 5.50
C SER A 95 6.64 1.21 5.10
N ILE A 96 5.78 1.47 6.09
CA ILE A 96 4.63 2.35 5.95
C ILE A 96 5.01 3.70 6.55
N ASP A 97 5.18 4.72 5.72
CA ASP A 97 5.60 6.05 6.15
C ASP A 97 4.48 6.82 6.84
N LYS A 98 3.26 6.72 6.30
CA LYS A 98 2.12 7.50 6.79
C LYS A 98 0.81 6.79 6.50
N VAL A 99 -0.12 6.86 7.46
CA VAL A 99 -1.48 6.35 7.29
C VAL A 99 -2.46 7.40 7.78
N SER A 100 -3.47 7.69 6.97
CA SER A 100 -4.59 8.55 7.34
C SER A 100 -5.87 7.73 7.32
N THR A 101 -6.53 7.65 8.48
CA THR A 101 -7.80 6.94 8.66
C THR A 101 -8.86 7.85 9.27
N GLY A 102 -10.13 7.55 9.00
CA GLY A 102 -11.27 8.27 9.55
C GLY A 102 -12.12 8.98 8.51
N ARG A 103 -12.83 10.04 8.95
CA ARG A 103 -13.74 10.79 8.07
C ARG A 103 -13.04 11.90 7.28
N VAL A 104 -11.97 12.44 7.84
CA VAL A 104 -11.20 13.57 7.31
C VAL A 104 -9.74 13.14 7.24
N ILE A 105 -9.05 13.55 6.17
CA ILE A 105 -7.60 13.38 6.07
C ILE A 105 -6.98 14.47 6.95
N VAL A 106 -6.28 14.04 8.02
CA VAL A 106 -5.55 14.97 8.89
C VAL A 106 -4.22 15.25 8.23
N GLU A 107 -3.99 16.49 7.83
CA GLU A 107 -2.68 16.93 7.35
C GLU A 107 -1.81 17.29 8.56
N GLU A 108 -0.53 16.96 8.50
CA GLU A 108 0.42 17.38 9.53
C GLU A 108 0.45 18.91 9.57
N ALA A 109 0.08 19.48 10.72
CA ALA A 109 0.25 20.90 10.95
C ALA A 109 1.75 21.23 10.90
N PRO A 110 2.18 22.28 10.18
CA PRO A 110 3.56 22.74 10.28
C PRO A 110 3.76 23.23 11.72
N THR A 111 4.41 22.42 12.55
CA THR A 111 4.93 22.91 13.82
C THR A 111 6.15 23.77 13.47
N PRO A 112 6.19 25.05 13.84
CA PRO A 112 7.44 25.79 13.84
C PRO A 112 8.37 25.06 14.82
N GLN A 113 9.32 24.30 14.29
CA GLN A 113 10.49 23.85 15.04
C GLN A 113 11.45 25.05 14.99
N ASP A 114 11.45 25.84 16.05
CA ASP A 114 12.53 26.80 16.37
C ASP A 114 13.65 26.03 17.08
#